data_AF-A0A6J4KR25-F1
#
_entry.id   AF-A0A6J4KR25-F1
#
_cell.length_a   1.000
_cell.length_b   1.000
_cell.length_c   1.000
_cell.angle_alpha   90.00
_cell.angle_beta   90.00
_cell.angle_gamma   90.00
#
_symmetry.space_group_name_H-M   'P 1'
#
loop_
_entity.id
_entity.type
_entity.pdbx_description
1 polymer ?
#
loop_
_entity_poly.entity_id
_entity_poly.type
_entity_poly.pdbx_seq_one_letter_code
_entity_poly.pdbx_strand_id
1 'polypeptide(L)'
;VAGLRTRGEAAIHGDATRADVLERAGIAGARLLVVTAPEPFRARRVVEVAREASPHVALAVRTHSAAEQAFFEAYLGGRGGRGRAVYAEREAALSLAHYALLTLGNSDDEADGVVASLRADATAPTEMFRAVPTREYQAVARESAAAGGPAVGDRPR
;
A
#
# COMPACT_ATOMS: atom_id res chain seq x y z
N VAL A 1 -1.51 16.59 -13.05
CA VAL A 1 -1.81 16.18 -14.46
C VAL A 1 -1.08 17.01 -15.49
N ALA A 2 -1.06 18.36 -15.43
CA ALA A 2 -0.35 19.19 -16.40
C ALA A 2 1.16 18.87 -16.54
N GLY A 3 1.85 18.61 -15.41
CA GLY A 3 3.26 18.19 -15.42
C GLY A 3 3.55 16.85 -16.11
N LEU A 4 2.58 15.92 -16.12
CA LEU A 4 2.71 14.63 -16.83
C LEU A 4 2.56 14.85 -18.34
N ARG A 5 1.55 15.63 -18.74
CA ARG A 5 1.25 15.92 -20.15
C ARG A 5 2.35 16.72 -20.83
N THR A 6 2.98 17.65 -20.13
CA THR A 6 4.13 18.42 -20.64
C THR A 6 5.34 17.53 -20.95
N ARG A 7 5.45 16.37 -20.30
CA ARG A 7 6.46 15.33 -20.59
C ARG A 7 6.01 14.30 -21.62
N GLY A 8 4.85 14.49 -22.26
CA GLY A 8 4.28 13.55 -23.23
C GLY A 8 3.65 12.30 -22.60
N GLU A 9 3.49 12.25 -21.28
CA GLU A 9 2.85 11.12 -20.60
C GLU A 9 1.32 11.22 -20.71
N ALA A 10 0.68 10.12 -21.12
CA ALA A 10 -0.77 10.02 -21.15
C ALA A 10 -1.33 10.11 -19.72
N ALA A 11 -2.12 11.15 -19.45
CA ALA A 11 -2.64 11.40 -18.11
C ALA A 11 -4.10 11.87 -18.15
N ILE A 12 -4.90 11.24 -17.29
CA ILE A 12 -6.33 11.52 -17.11
C ILE A 12 -6.51 12.11 -15.71
N HIS A 13 -7.20 13.25 -15.64
CA HIS A 13 -7.65 13.80 -14.37
C HIS A 13 -9.02 13.19 -14.03
N GLY A 14 -9.14 12.53 -12.88
CA GLY A 14 -10.39 11.92 -12.43
C GLY A 14 -10.21 11.03 -11.19
N ASP A 15 -11.33 10.62 -10.60
CA ASP A 15 -11.37 9.64 -9.52
C ASP A 15 -11.43 8.23 -10.12
N ALA A 16 -10.37 7.44 -9.93
CA ALA A 16 -10.24 6.08 -10.47
C ALA A 16 -11.28 5.09 -9.91
N THR A 17 -12.02 5.46 -8.84
CA THR A 17 -13.14 4.66 -8.33
C THR A 17 -14.38 4.69 -9.23
N ARG A 18 -14.35 5.48 -10.31
CA ARG A 18 -15.43 5.59 -11.29
C ARG A 18 -15.12 4.85 -12.59
N ALA A 19 -16.11 4.14 -13.12
CA ALA A 19 -15.98 3.37 -14.35
C ALA A 19 -15.58 4.22 -15.56
N ASP A 20 -16.20 5.40 -15.73
CA ASP A 20 -15.94 6.31 -16.84
C ASP A 20 -14.47 6.78 -16.89
N VAL A 21 -13.81 6.87 -15.73
CA VAL A 21 -12.39 7.23 -15.65
C VAL A 21 -11.51 6.07 -16.12
N LEU A 22 -11.81 4.83 -15.72
CA LEU A 22 -11.06 3.65 -16.17
C LEU A 22 -11.30 3.32 -17.65
N GLU A 23 -12.51 3.54 -18.16
CA GLU A 23 -12.84 3.42 -19.59
C GLU A 23 -12.00 4.38 -20.43
N ARG A 24 -11.96 5.66 -20.04
CA ARG A 24 -11.10 6.66 -20.69
C ARG A 24 -9.61 6.30 -20.59
N ALA A 25 -9.21 5.58 -19.55
CA ALA A 25 -7.85 5.06 -19.38
C ALA A 25 -7.56 3.80 -20.21
N GLY A 26 -8.55 3.28 -20.96
CA GLY A 26 -8.38 2.14 -21.85
C GLY A 26 -8.35 0.78 -21.13
N ILE A 27 -9.01 0.65 -19.98
CA ILE A 27 -8.99 -0.57 -19.16
C ILE A 27 -9.40 -1.84 -19.93
N ALA A 28 -10.31 -1.71 -20.92
CA ALA A 28 -10.77 -2.84 -21.74
C ALA A 28 -9.64 -3.51 -22.53
N GLY A 29 -8.63 -2.75 -22.97
CA GLY A 29 -7.46 -3.25 -23.69
C GLY A 29 -6.21 -3.39 -22.81
N ALA A 30 -6.29 -3.03 -21.53
CA ALA A 30 -5.13 -3.02 -20.65
C ALA A 30 -4.74 -4.45 -20.26
N ARG A 31 -3.43 -4.72 -20.26
CA ARG A 31 -2.86 -5.99 -19.79
C ARG A 31 -2.66 -6.01 -18.27
N LEU A 32 -2.42 -4.83 -17.69
CA LEU A 32 -2.10 -4.64 -16.27
C LEU A 32 -2.66 -3.29 -15.81
N LEU A 33 -3.28 -3.28 -14.63
CA LEU A 33 -3.58 -2.08 -13.86
C LEU A 33 -2.80 -2.13 -12.54
N VAL A 34 -2.05 -1.06 -12.28
CA VAL A 34 -1.35 -0.84 -11.01
C VAL A 34 -2.16 0.14 -10.18
N VAL A 35 -2.60 -0.28 -8.99
CA VAL A 35 -3.42 0.50 -8.08
C VAL A 35 -2.55 0.99 -6.93
N THR A 36 -2.33 2.31 -6.86
CA THR A 36 -1.48 2.97 -5.86
C THR A 36 -2.25 3.98 -5.00
N ALA A 37 -3.57 3.78 -4.86
CA ALA A 37 -4.41 4.65 -4.05
C ALA A 37 -3.96 4.64 -2.58
N PRO A 38 -3.91 5.80 -1.91
CA PRO A 38 -3.39 5.90 -0.54
C PRO A 38 -4.34 5.30 0.50
N GLU A 39 -5.66 5.27 0.23
CA GLU A 39 -6.62 4.67 1.14
C GLU A 39 -7.06 3.26 0.69
N PRO A 40 -7.07 2.26 1.61
CA PRO A 40 -7.46 0.87 1.31
C PRO A 40 -8.83 0.74 0.64
N PHE A 41 -9.81 1.52 1.10
CA PHE A 41 -11.17 1.48 0.55
C PHE A 41 -11.24 1.97 -0.90
N ARG A 42 -10.42 2.98 -1.26
CA ARG A 42 -10.32 3.44 -2.64
C ARG A 42 -9.66 2.39 -3.51
N ALA A 43 -8.55 1.80 -3.04
CA ALA A 43 -7.86 0.73 -3.77
C ALA A 43 -8.82 -0.43 -4.07
N ARG A 44 -9.61 -0.85 -3.08
CA ARG A 44 -10.61 -1.90 -3.24
C ARG A 44 -11.67 -1.53 -4.29
N ARG A 45 -12.20 -0.31 -4.23
CA ARG A 45 -13.22 0.13 -5.19
C ARG A 45 -12.66 0.20 -6.62
N VAL A 46 -11.43 0.66 -6.80
CA VAL A 46 -10.75 0.66 -8.11
C VAL A 46 -10.63 -0.77 -8.65
N VAL A 47 -10.21 -1.71 -7.80
CA VAL A 47 -10.10 -3.14 -8.17
C VAL A 47 -11.45 -3.72 -8.59
N GLU A 48 -12.53 -3.42 -7.85
CA GLU A 48 -13.90 -3.85 -8.17
C GLU A 48 -14.32 -3.36 -9.56
N VAL A 49 -14.24 -2.05 -9.80
CA VAL A 49 -14.63 -1.43 -11.08
C VAL A 49 -13.75 -1.94 -12.23
N ALA A 50 -12.45 -2.14 -11.99
CA ALA A 50 -11.55 -2.69 -13.00
C ALA A 50 -11.92 -4.12 -13.40
N ARG A 51 -12.32 -4.97 -12.43
CA ARG A 51 -12.76 -6.35 -12.70
C ARG A 51 -14.11 -6.41 -13.41
N GLU A 52 -15.02 -5.49 -13.10
CA GLU A 52 -16.29 -5.35 -13.82
C GLU A 52 -16.06 -4.95 -15.28
N ALA A 53 -15.15 -4.00 -15.54
CA ALA A 53 -14.85 -3.53 -16.88
C ALA A 53 -13.94 -4.49 -17.70
N SER A 54 -13.03 -5.20 -17.05
CA SER A 54 -12.10 -6.14 -17.67
C SER A 54 -11.78 -7.30 -16.74
N PRO A 55 -12.50 -8.42 -16.83
CA PRO A 55 -12.31 -9.57 -15.93
C PRO A 55 -10.89 -10.16 -15.97
N HIS A 56 -10.20 -10.05 -17.11
CA HIS A 56 -8.89 -10.65 -17.35
C HIS A 56 -7.69 -9.74 -17.06
N VAL A 57 -7.90 -8.46 -16.74
CA VAL A 57 -6.78 -7.53 -16.49
C VAL A 57 -5.90 -8.04 -15.34
N ALA A 58 -4.58 -8.00 -15.49
CA ALA A 58 -3.70 -8.28 -14.36
C ALA A 58 -3.77 -7.11 -13.36
N LEU A 59 -3.73 -7.39 -12.06
CA LEU A 59 -3.80 -6.36 -11.02
C LEU A 59 -2.57 -6.41 -10.12
N ALA A 60 -1.91 -5.27 -9.95
CA ALA A 60 -0.92 -5.07 -8.90
C ALA A 60 -1.45 -3.99 -7.94
N VAL A 61 -1.63 -4.33 -6.67
CA VAL A 61 -2.23 -3.43 -5.69
C VAL A 61 -1.23 -3.10 -4.61
N ARG A 62 -0.98 -1.81 -4.39
CA ARG A 62 -0.22 -1.33 -3.24
C ARG A 62 -1.07 -1.50 -1.97
N THR A 63 -0.49 -2.05 -0.93
CA THR A 63 -1.09 -2.14 0.41
C THR A 63 -0.17 -1.53 1.45
N HIS A 64 -0.75 -1.19 2.60
CA HIS A 64 -0.13 -0.45 3.70
C HIS A 64 -0.03 -1.24 5.01
N SER A 65 -0.48 -2.49 5.00
CA SER A 65 -0.33 -3.41 6.13
C SER A 65 -0.31 -4.87 5.66
N ALA A 66 0.19 -5.75 6.53
CA ALA A 66 0.13 -7.20 6.30
C ALA A 66 -1.32 -7.71 6.19
N ALA A 67 -2.22 -7.17 7.02
CA ALA A 67 -3.65 -7.53 6.98
C ALA A 67 -4.31 -7.13 5.66
N GLU A 68 -4.03 -5.93 5.17
CA GLU A 68 -4.52 -5.46 3.88
C GLU A 68 -3.94 -6.27 2.72
N GLN A 69 -2.65 -6.60 2.77
CA GLN A 69 -2.02 -7.48 1.78
C GLN A 69 -2.72 -8.84 1.72
N ALA A 70 -2.93 -9.48 2.88
CA ALA A 70 -3.62 -10.76 2.97
C ALA A 70 -5.06 -10.68 2.41
N PHE A 71 -5.78 -9.59 2.72
CA PHE A 71 -7.11 -9.33 2.14
C PHE A 71 -7.06 -9.28 0.61
N PHE A 72 -6.15 -8.50 0.02
CA PHE A 72 -6.07 -8.38 -1.44
C PHE A 72 -5.55 -9.65 -2.11
N GLU A 73 -4.60 -10.38 -1.54
CA GLU A 73 -4.17 -11.68 -2.08
C GLU A 73 -5.35 -12.65 -2.17
N ALA A 74 -6.14 -12.76 -1.09
CA ALA A 74 -7.35 -13.59 -1.10
C ALA A 74 -8.41 -13.09 -2.09
N TYR A 75 -8.65 -11.78 -2.11
CA TYR A 75 -9.64 -11.16 -3.00
C TYR A 75 -9.29 -11.32 -4.48
N LEU A 76 -8.02 -11.17 -4.83
CA LEU A 76 -7.52 -11.24 -6.19
C LEU A 76 -7.41 -12.69 -6.70
N GLY A 77 -7.10 -13.66 -5.83
CA GLY A 77 -7.00 -15.07 -6.19
C GLY A 77 -8.33 -15.72 -6.59
N GLY A 78 -9.47 -15.22 -6.11
CA GLY A 78 -10.78 -15.86 -6.29
C GLY A 78 -11.54 -15.53 -7.59
N ARG A 79 -11.09 -14.57 -8.42
CA ARG A 79 -11.89 -14.04 -9.56
C ARG A 79 -11.32 -14.29 -10.96
N GLY A 80 -10.52 -15.35 -11.13
CA GLY A 80 -10.07 -15.84 -12.45
C GLY A 80 -9.03 -14.99 -13.17
N GLY A 81 -8.68 -13.80 -12.65
CA GLY A 81 -7.61 -12.97 -13.18
C GLY A 81 -6.36 -12.99 -12.31
N ARG A 82 -5.19 -12.76 -12.91
CA ARG A 82 -3.92 -12.67 -12.19
C ARG A 82 -3.92 -11.42 -11.31
N GLY A 83 -3.45 -11.54 -10.08
CA GLY A 83 -3.30 -10.40 -9.18
C GLY A 83 -2.22 -10.62 -8.14
N ARG A 84 -1.65 -9.52 -7.63
CA ARG A 84 -0.67 -9.50 -6.56
C ARG A 84 -0.90 -8.28 -5.68
N ALA A 85 -0.81 -8.46 -4.36
CA ALA A 85 -0.76 -7.36 -3.40
C ALA A 85 0.68 -7.14 -2.93
N VAL A 86 1.12 -5.89 -2.93
CA VAL A 86 2.47 -5.48 -2.53
C VAL A 86 2.37 -4.59 -1.31
N TYR A 87 2.82 -5.11 -0.16
CA TYR A 87 2.96 -4.33 1.06
C TYR A 87 4.18 -3.40 0.94
N ALA A 88 3.92 -2.13 0.65
CA ALA A 88 4.96 -1.19 0.24
C ALA A 88 6.03 -0.94 1.31
N GLU A 89 5.59 -0.79 2.56
CA GLU A 89 6.46 -0.51 3.70
C GLU A 89 7.39 -1.69 3.98
N ARG A 90 6.93 -2.92 3.75
CA ARG A 90 7.77 -4.11 3.85
C ARG A 90 8.84 -4.14 2.77
N GLU A 91 8.50 -3.89 1.50
CA GLU A 91 9.51 -3.90 0.44
C GLU A 91 10.53 -2.77 0.63
N ALA A 92 10.12 -1.61 1.16
CA ALA A 92 11.04 -0.57 1.57
C ALA A 92 11.97 -1.04 2.72
N ALA A 93 11.43 -1.70 3.75
CA ALA A 93 12.22 -2.25 4.84
C ALA A 93 13.22 -3.32 4.37
N LEU A 94 12.82 -4.20 3.44
CA LEU A 94 13.69 -5.19 2.83
C LEU A 94 14.82 -4.55 2.03
N SER A 95 14.55 -3.47 1.30
CA SER A 95 15.58 -2.71 0.58
C SER A 95 16.58 -2.05 1.54
N LEU A 96 16.12 -1.52 2.67
CA LEU A 96 17.00 -0.98 3.72
C LEU A 96 17.83 -2.09 4.39
N ALA A 97 17.25 -3.25 4.65
CA ALA A 97 17.96 -4.40 5.20
C ALA A 97 19.05 -4.89 4.24
N HIS A 98 18.76 -4.98 2.93
CA HIS A 98 19.73 -5.30 1.89
C HIS A 98 20.94 -4.35 1.94
N TYR A 99 20.68 -3.05 1.91
CA TYR A 99 21.73 -2.04 1.96
C TYR A 99 22.56 -2.11 3.26
N ALA A 100 21.92 -2.37 4.39
CA ALA A 100 22.61 -2.55 5.68
C ALA A 100 23.55 -3.77 5.65
N LEU A 101 23.12 -4.91 5.09
CA LEU A 101 23.95 -6.11 4.98
C LEU A 101 25.20 -5.85 4.14
N LEU A 102 25.05 -5.22 2.98
CA LEU A 102 26.19 -4.82 2.14
C LEU A 102 27.15 -3.88 2.88
N THR A 103 26.61 -2.89 3.58
CA THR A 103 27.41 -1.91 4.33
C THR A 103 28.19 -2.57 5.47
N LEU A 104 27.67 -3.65 6.04
CA LEU A 104 28.31 -4.44 7.10
C LEU A 104 29.29 -5.51 6.57
N GLY A 105 29.52 -5.56 5.25
CA GLY A 105 30.52 -6.42 4.61
C GLY A 105 30.01 -7.76 4.09
N ASN A 106 28.70 -7.98 4.03
CA ASN A 106 28.13 -9.16 3.37
C ASN A 106 28.23 -9.01 1.86
N SER A 107 28.38 -10.12 1.15
CA SER A 107 28.28 -10.14 -0.31
C SER A 107 26.84 -9.92 -0.79
N ASP A 108 26.70 -9.59 -2.08
CA ASP A 108 25.40 -9.40 -2.73
C ASP A 108 24.56 -10.68 -2.66
N ASP A 109 25.17 -11.84 -2.96
CA ASP A 109 24.50 -13.14 -2.89
C ASP A 109 23.99 -13.48 -1.47
N GLU A 110 24.78 -13.18 -0.44
CA GLU A 110 24.37 -13.37 0.96
C GLU A 110 23.22 -12.43 1.34
N ALA A 111 23.32 -11.16 0.95
CA ALA A 111 22.28 -10.16 1.21
C ALA A 111 20.96 -10.53 0.53
N ASP A 112 21.02 -10.93 -0.74
CA ASP A 112 19.89 -11.42 -1.51
C ASP A 112 19.27 -12.68 -0.88
N GLY A 113 20.11 -13.62 -0.42
CA GLY A 113 19.67 -14.81 0.28
C GLY A 113 18.87 -14.48 1.55
N VAL A 114 19.38 -13.56 2.37
CA VAL A 114 18.69 -13.10 3.59
C VAL A 114 17.38 -12.39 3.25
N VAL A 115 17.39 -11.46 2.30
CA VAL A 115 16.18 -10.72 1.87
C VAL A 115 15.13 -11.65 1.29
N ALA A 116 15.53 -12.66 0.51
CA ALA A 116 14.61 -13.66 -0.04
C ALA A 116 13.96 -14.49 1.07
N SER A 117 14.74 -14.91 2.07
CA SER A 117 14.22 -15.60 3.26
C SER A 117 13.20 -14.73 4.01
N LEU A 118 13.58 -13.49 4.34
CA LEU A 118 12.70 -12.54 5.02
C LEU A 118 11.43 -12.22 4.23
N ARG A 119 11.49 -12.25 2.89
CA ARG A 119 10.33 -12.03 2.00
C ARG A 119 9.37 -13.23 2.01
N ALA A 120 9.89 -14.45 2.16
CA ALA A 120 9.08 -15.67 2.23
C ALA A 120 8.33 -15.80 3.56
N ASP A 121 8.89 -15.26 4.65
CA ASP A 121 8.25 -15.29 5.96
C ASP A 121 6.96 -14.46 6.01
N ALA A 122 6.00 -14.91 6.81
CA ALA A 122 4.78 -14.16 7.05
C ALA A 122 5.11 -12.88 7.82
N THR A 123 4.65 -11.73 7.32
CA THR A 123 4.77 -10.49 8.08
C THR A 123 3.73 -10.49 9.19
N ALA A 124 4.19 -10.31 10.44
CA ALA A 124 3.29 -10.17 11.57
C ALA A 124 2.29 -9.02 11.31
N PRO A 125 1.05 -9.13 11.82
CA PRO A 125 0.09 -8.04 11.76
C PRO A 125 0.71 -6.76 12.33
N THR A 126 0.42 -5.63 11.71
CA THR A 126 0.79 -4.34 12.27
C THR A 126 0.04 -4.15 13.58
N GLU A 127 0.75 -4.24 14.71
CA GLU A 127 0.20 -3.88 16.01
C GLU A 127 0.44 -2.39 16.26
N MET A 128 -0.62 -1.69 16.65
CA MET A 128 -0.47 -0.37 17.23
C MET A 128 0.16 -0.55 18.59
N PHE A 129 1.47 -0.30 18.71
CA PHE A 129 2.10 -0.20 20.01
C PHE A 129 1.32 0.82 20.83
N ARG A 130 0.94 0.46 22.07
CA ARG A 130 0.42 1.43 23.03
C ARG A 130 1.40 2.59 23.04
N ALA A 131 0.90 3.80 22.75
CA ALA A 131 1.73 5.00 22.74
C ALA A 131 2.62 4.97 23.97
N VAL A 132 3.95 4.88 23.75
CA VAL A 132 4.89 5.05 24.85
C VAL A 132 4.67 6.50 25.28
N PRO A 133 4.26 6.75 26.54
CA PRO A 133 3.97 8.10 26.98
C PRO A 133 5.32 8.81 27.16
N THR A 134 5.89 9.26 26.04
CA THR A 134 7.10 10.07 26.05
C THR A 134 6.78 11.41 26.70
N ARG A 135 7.78 12.05 27.30
CA ARG A 135 7.59 13.36 27.95
C ARG A 135 7.08 14.39 26.94
N GLU A 136 7.51 14.29 25.69
CA GLU A 136 7.02 15.12 24.58
C GLU A 136 5.53 14.86 24.29
N TYR A 137 5.10 13.60 24.21
CA TYR A 137 3.69 13.25 23.98
C TYR A 137 2.79 13.70 25.14
N GLN A 138 3.26 13.58 26.37
CA GLN A 138 2.55 14.05 27.56
C GLN A 138 2.43 15.58 27.61
N ALA A 139 3.44 16.32 27.16
CA ALA A 139 3.40 17.78 27.09
C ALA A 139 2.34 18.26 26.08
N VAL A 140 2.35 17.69 24.88
CA VAL A 140 1.39 18.02 23.80
C VAL A 140 -0.04 17.62 24.17
N ALA A 141 -0.21 16.47 24.84
CA ALA A 141 -1.52 16.03 25.34
C ALA A 141 -2.08 16.94 26.45
N ARG A 142 -1.22 17.45 27.34
CA ARG A 142 -1.62 18.41 28.39
C ARG A 142 -2.01 19.77 27.82
N GLU A 143 -1.29 20.26 26.80
CA GLU A 143 -1.66 21.47 26.06
C GLU A 143 -3.00 21.31 25.33
N SER A 144 -3.22 20.17 24.67
CA SER A 144 -4.47 19.88 23.95
C SER A 144 -5.68 19.71 24.88
N ALA A 145 -5.47 19.12 26.06
CA ALA A 145 -6.50 19.01 27.11
C ALA A 145 -6.84 20.38 27.74
N ALA A 146 -5.84 21.26 27.91
CA ALA A 146 -6.05 22.63 28.36
C ALA A 146 -6.80 23.49 27.32
N ALA A 147 -6.70 23.15 26.03
CA ALA A 147 -7.37 23.82 24.92
C ALA A 147 -8.79 23.29 24.61
N GLY A 148 -9.31 22.31 25.38
CA GLY A 148 -10.68 21.79 25.23
C GLY A 148 -10.92 20.85 24.03
N GLY A 149 -9.87 20.28 23.43
CA GLY A 149 -9.99 19.29 22.36
C GLY A 149 -10.28 17.87 22.88
N PRO A 150 -10.88 16.98 22.07
CA PRO A 150 -11.21 15.62 22.50
C PRO A 150 -9.95 14.81 22.82
N ALA A 151 -10.00 14.03 23.90
CA ALA A 151 -8.88 13.21 24.35
C ALA A 151 -8.49 12.16 23.30
N VAL A 152 -7.25 12.20 22.86
CA VAL A 152 -6.66 11.18 21.98
C VAL A 152 -6.51 9.89 22.78
N GLY A 153 -7.42 8.94 22.57
CA GLY A 153 -7.27 7.59 23.12
C GLY A 153 -8.57 6.82 23.32
N ASP A 154 -9.73 7.49 23.31
CA ASP A 154 -10.99 6.84 23.67
C ASP A 154 -11.92 6.72 22.46
N ARG A 155 -11.71 5.68 21.64
CA ARG A 155 -12.79 5.13 20.81
C ARG A 155 -12.94 3.64 21.13
N PRO A 156 -14.12 3.18 21.58
CA PRO A 156 -14.33 1.80 21.94
C PRO A 156 -14.46 0.89 20.70
N ARG A 157 -14.31 -0.41 20.98
CA ARG A 157 -14.17 -1.56 20.07
C ARG A 157 -15.27 -1.71 19.02
#